data_AF-A0A226EYA1-F1
#
_entry.id   AF-A0A226EYA1-F1
#
_cell.length_a   1.000
_cell.length_b   1.000
_cell.length_c   1.000
_cell.angle_alpha   90.00
_cell.angle_beta   90.00
_cell.angle_gamma   90.00
#
_symmetry.space_group_name_H-M   'P 1'
#
loop_
_entity.id
_entity.type
_entity.pdbx_description
1 polymer ?
#
loop_
_entity_poly.entity_id
_entity_poly.type
_entity_poly.pdbx_seq_one_letter_code
_entity_poly.pdbx_strand_id
1 'polypeptide(L)'
;MVVPKSLEENEPLLRENPRRFVMFPIQYHDLWRMYKKAEASFWTAEEVDLSKDANDWDFKLKPEEREFISHVLAFFAASDGIVNENLLERFSKEVQVTEARCFYGFQIAMENVHSEMYSLLIDTYIKDPTERDFLFNAIETMPCVKKKADWALAWIANENAGFAERVVAFAAVEGIFFSGSFASIFWLKKRGLMPGLTFSNELISRDEGLHCDFACMLFKHVVNKTPESRIVEIITDAVVIEQEFLTVALPCAMIGMNLDLMRRYIEFVADRLLVELGCKKIYNSENPFDFMEHISLEGKTNFFEKKVGEYQKAGVMSTKDENAFSLNADF
;
A
#
# COMPACT_ATOMS: atom_id res chain seq x y z
N MET A 1 6.95 -22.88 14.28
CA MET A 1 7.67 -22.72 15.56
C MET A 1 8.07 -21.25 15.64
N VAL A 2 7.56 -20.50 16.63
CA VAL A 2 7.81 -19.06 16.78
C VAL A 2 9.27 -18.85 17.19
N VAL A 3 9.97 -17.86 16.61
CA VAL A 3 11.35 -17.52 16.97
C VAL A 3 11.40 -17.00 18.42
N PRO A 4 12.23 -17.56 19.32
CA PRO A 4 12.33 -17.07 20.69
C PRO A 4 12.73 -15.58 20.77
N LYS A 5 12.07 -14.79 21.63
CA LYS A 5 12.39 -13.35 21.86
C LYS A 5 13.87 -13.07 22.14
N SER A 6 14.58 -13.99 22.78
CA SER A 6 16.02 -13.86 23.06
C SER A 6 16.91 -13.85 21.81
N LEU A 7 16.43 -14.34 20.67
CA LEU A 7 17.14 -14.23 19.39
C LEU A 7 16.89 -12.89 18.70
N GLU A 8 15.76 -12.23 18.99
CA GLU A 8 15.43 -10.90 18.45
C GLU A 8 16.33 -9.80 19.00
N GLU A 9 16.79 -9.93 20.25
CA GLU A 9 17.75 -8.98 20.86
C GLU A 9 19.08 -8.91 20.10
N ASN A 10 19.40 -9.94 19.31
CA ASN A 10 20.62 -10.01 18.50
C ASN A 10 20.39 -9.56 17.04
N GLU A 11 19.17 -9.17 16.65
CA GLU A 11 18.90 -8.65 15.32
C GLU A 11 19.60 -7.31 15.10
N PRO A 12 20.39 -7.15 14.02
CA PRO A 12 21.07 -5.89 13.73
C PRO A 12 20.11 -4.70 13.61
N LEU A 13 18.88 -4.95 13.16
CA LEU A 13 17.83 -3.94 13.01
C LEU A 13 17.28 -3.43 14.35
N LEU A 14 17.31 -4.27 15.39
CA LEU A 14 16.63 -4.04 16.68
C LEU A 14 17.60 -3.71 17.81
N ARG A 15 18.90 -4.04 17.65
CA ARG A 15 19.92 -3.76 18.67
C ARG A 15 20.04 -2.26 18.92
N GLU A 16 20.16 -1.89 20.21
CA GLU A 16 20.37 -0.51 20.61
C GLU A 16 21.51 0.15 19.81
N ASN A 17 21.20 1.33 19.24
CA ASN A 17 22.12 2.09 18.42
C ASN A 17 22.39 3.46 19.09
N PRO A 18 23.51 3.64 19.80
CA PRO A 18 23.82 4.91 20.46
C PRO A 18 24.06 6.05 19.47
N ARG A 19 24.33 5.75 18.19
CA ARG A 19 24.54 6.72 17.12
C ARG A 19 23.25 7.06 16.37
N ARG A 20 22.08 6.58 16.81
CA ARG A 20 20.78 6.80 16.13
C ARG A 20 20.36 8.27 15.99
N PHE A 21 20.99 9.17 16.74
CA PHE A 21 20.71 10.62 16.69
C PHE A 21 21.56 11.39 15.67
N VAL A 22 22.53 10.73 15.02
CA VAL A 22 23.40 11.33 14.01
C VAL A 22 23.21 10.57 12.70
N MET A 23 22.92 11.30 11.63
CA MET A 23 22.56 10.70 10.35
C MET A 23 23.75 10.15 9.56
N PHE A 24 24.94 10.73 9.75
CA PHE A 24 26.13 10.35 9.01
C PHE A 24 27.20 9.71 9.93
N PRO A 25 28.02 8.79 9.39
CA PRO A 25 27.97 8.24 8.03
C PRO A 25 26.88 7.17 7.85
N ILE A 26 26.23 7.17 6.67
CA ILE A 26 25.23 6.16 6.27
C ILE A 26 25.88 4.76 6.30
N GLN A 27 25.18 3.80 6.88
CA GLN A 27 25.57 2.39 7.00
C GLN A 27 24.74 1.50 6.06
N TYR A 28 23.43 1.73 5.99
CA TYR A 28 22.50 0.96 5.16
C TYR A 28 22.10 1.78 3.93
N HIS A 29 22.95 1.74 2.91
CA HIS A 29 22.75 2.55 1.69
C HIS A 29 21.49 2.17 0.89
N ASP A 30 21.07 0.92 0.93
CA ASP A 30 19.84 0.44 0.31
C ASP A 30 18.58 1.00 1.00
N LEU A 31 18.52 0.94 2.32
CA LEU A 31 17.44 1.56 3.11
C LEU A 31 17.42 3.08 2.91
N TRP A 32 18.60 3.72 2.87
CA TRP A 32 18.69 5.15 2.59
C TRP A 32 18.19 5.52 1.20
N ARG A 33 18.48 4.70 0.18
CA ARG A 33 17.94 4.91 -1.18
C ARG A 33 16.43 4.80 -1.22
N MET A 34 15.82 3.86 -0.48
CA MET A 34 14.36 3.79 -0.35
C MET A 34 13.80 5.05 0.29
N TYR A 35 14.43 5.54 1.36
CA TYR A 35 14.03 6.81 1.98
C TYR A 35 14.12 7.98 1.00
N LYS A 36 15.22 8.10 0.23
CA LYS A 36 15.35 9.15 -0.78
C LYS A 36 14.36 9.01 -1.93
N LYS A 37 13.98 7.78 -2.30
CA LYS A 37 12.92 7.52 -3.28
C LYS A 37 11.55 7.97 -2.75
N ALA A 38 11.26 7.72 -1.47
CA ALA A 38 10.04 8.18 -0.82
C ALA A 38 10.01 9.72 -0.74
N GLU A 39 11.10 10.34 -0.26
CA GLU A 39 11.24 11.79 -0.15
C GLU A 39 11.06 12.49 -1.52
N ALA A 40 11.59 11.90 -2.60
CA ALA A 40 11.45 12.43 -3.95
C ALA A 40 10.03 12.31 -4.53
N SER A 41 9.16 11.56 -3.87
CA SER A 41 7.78 11.29 -4.29
C SER A 41 6.74 12.09 -3.50
N PHE A 42 7.17 13.01 -2.62
CA PHE A 42 6.30 13.85 -1.81
C PHE A 42 5.22 14.56 -2.64
N TRP A 43 4.00 14.59 -2.10
CA TRP A 43 2.86 15.30 -2.65
C TRP A 43 1.91 15.71 -1.51
N THR A 44 1.01 16.67 -1.76
CA THR A 44 -0.05 17.06 -0.81
C THR A 44 -1.45 16.91 -1.40
N ALA A 45 -2.47 16.81 -0.55
CA ALA A 45 -3.86 16.63 -0.98
C ALA A 45 -4.35 17.78 -1.90
N GLU A 46 -3.84 18.99 -1.72
CA GLU A 46 -4.18 20.15 -2.56
C GLU A 46 -3.72 20.05 -4.02
N GLU A 47 -2.80 19.13 -4.33
CA GLU A 47 -2.37 18.86 -5.71
C GLU A 47 -3.44 18.10 -6.51
N VAL A 48 -4.44 17.54 -5.85
CA VAL A 48 -5.51 16.74 -6.47
C VAL A 48 -6.74 17.61 -6.77
N ASP A 49 -7.00 17.86 -8.05
CA ASP A 49 -8.18 18.62 -8.50
C ASP A 49 -9.44 17.73 -8.53
N LEU A 50 -10.35 17.95 -7.57
CA LEU A 50 -11.64 17.27 -7.48
C LEU A 50 -12.80 18.00 -8.19
N SER A 51 -12.54 19.14 -8.85
CA SER A 51 -13.59 20.01 -9.40
C SER A 51 -14.50 19.33 -10.45
N LYS A 52 -13.97 18.34 -11.16
CA LYS A 52 -14.70 17.59 -12.19
C LYS A 52 -15.40 16.34 -11.65
N ASP A 53 -15.02 15.87 -10.47
CA ASP A 53 -15.49 14.60 -9.94
C ASP A 53 -16.95 14.66 -9.51
N ALA A 54 -17.40 15.78 -8.95
CA ALA A 54 -18.79 15.95 -8.54
C ALA A 54 -19.77 15.71 -9.68
N ASN A 55 -19.44 16.15 -10.90
CA ASN A 55 -20.28 15.91 -12.08
C ASN A 55 -20.31 14.43 -12.47
N ASP A 56 -19.17 13.76 -12.43
CA ASP A 56 -19.09 12.33 -12.75
C ASP A 56 -19.85 11.50 -11.71
N TRP A 57 -19.69 11.85 -10.43
CA TRP A 57 -20.39 11.23 -9.31
C TRP A 57 -21.91 11.36 -9.41
N ASP A 58 -22.42 12.58 -9.64
CA ASP A 58 -23.86 12.83 -9.63
C ASP A 58 -24.55 12.28 -10.90
N PHE A 59 -23.88 12.37 -12.06
CA PHE A 59 -24.55 12.19 -13.36
C PHE A 59 -24.02 11.05 -14.25
N LYS A 60 -22.78 10.57 -14.04
CA LYS A 60 -22.21 9.49 -14.87
C LYS A 60 -22.17 8.13 -14.17
N LEU A 61 -22.02 8.12 -12.85
CA LEU A 61 -22.02 6.90 -12.06
C LEU A 61 -23.43 6.39 -11.79
N LYS A 62 -23.59 5.07 -11.83
CA LYS A 62 -24.80 4.40 -11.38
C LYS A 62 -24.85 4.32 -9.85
N PRO A 63 -26.02 4.14 -9.24
CA PRO A 63 -26.14 3.99 -7.79
C PRO A 63 -25.23 2.90 -7.21
N GLU A 64 -25.16 1.73 -7.85
CA GLU A 64 -24.30 0.63 -7.42
C GLU A 64 -22.80 0.95 -7.53
N GLU A 65 -22.40 1.81 -8.47
CA GLU A 65 -21.01 2.24 -8.61
C GLU A 65 -20.63 3.23 -7.51
N ARG A 66 -21.55 4.14 -7.17
CA ARG A 66 -21.39 5.06 -6.05
C ARG A 66 -21.31 4.33 -4.72
N GLU A 67 -22.17 3.34 -4.50
CA GLU A 67 -22.14 2.50 -3.30
C GLU A 67 -20.80 1.76 -3.20
N PHE A 68 -20.34 1.12 -4.28
CA PHE A 68 -19.04 0.46 -4.31
C PHE A 68 -17.89 1.43 -3.94
N ILE A 69 -17.85 2.60 -4.58
CA ILE A 69 -16.77 3.56 -4.37
C ILE A 69 -16.83 4.15 -2.95
N SER A 70 -18.01 4.51 -2.44
CA SER A 70 -18.14 5.08 -1.09
C SER A 70 -17.67 4.11 -0.02
N HIS A 71 -17.97 2.82 -0.19
CA HIS A 71 -17.57 1.76 0.73
C HIS A 71 -16.07 1.43 0.64
N VAL A 72 -15.48 1.50 -0.57
CA VAL A 72 -14.02 1.40 -0.74
C VAL A 72 -13.31 2.58 -0.06
N LEU A 73 -13.80 3.81 -0.22
CA LEU A 73 -13.22 4.99 0.42
C LEU A 73 -13.32 4.92 1.95
N ALA A 74 -14.45 4.46 2.47
CA ALA A 74 -14.66 4.25 3.90
C ALA A 74 -13.68 3.22 4.48
N PHE A 75 -13.44 2.13 3.74
CA PHE A 75 -12.43 1.14 4.09
C PHE A 75 -11.02 1.74 4.15
N PHE A 76 -10.63 2.52 3.15
CA PHE A 76 -9.32 3.18 3.13
C PHE A 76 -9.14 4.16 4.29
N ALA A 77 -10.10 5.06 4.50
CA ALA A 77 -10.05 6.04 5.59
C ALA A 77 -9.88 5.40 6.98
N ALA A 78 -10.50 4.23 7.20
CA ALA A 78 -10.35 3.46 8.42
C ALA A 78 -9.00 2.74 8.53
N SER A 79 -8.49 2.22 7.41
CA SER A 79 -7.32 1.34 7.40
C SER A 79 -6.00 2.09 7.57
N ASP A 80 -5.86 3.26 6.94
CA ASP A 80 -4.63 4.07 7.06
C ASP A 80 -4.38 4.50 8.51
N GLY A 81 -5.46 4.76 9.27
CA GLY A 81 -5.37 5.02 10.70
C GLY A 81 -4.73 3.86 11.48
N ILE A 82 -5.10 2.62 11.15
CA ILE A 82 -4.56 1.40 11.78
C ILE A 82 -3.09 1.19 11.38
N VAL A 83 -2.75 1.40 10.10
CA VAL A 83 -1.37 1.33 9.58
C VAL A 83 -0.48 2.31 10.33
N ASN A 84 -0.93 3.56 10.47
CA ASN A 84 -0.21 4.62 11.14
C ASN A 84 0.02 4.34 12.63
N GLU A 85 -0.98 3.80 13.33
CA GLU A 85 -0.84 3.35 14.72
C GLU A 85 0.25 2.26 14.85
N ASN A 86 0.27 1.28 13.96
CA ASN A 86 1.32 0.26 13.95
C ASN A 86 2.73 0.84 13.73
N LEU A 87 2.87 1.79 12.79
CA LEU A 87 4.14 2.45 12.50
C LEU A 87 4.63 3.27 13.70
N LEU A 88 3.76 4.07 14.31
CA LEU A 88 4.06 4.94 15.44
C LEU A 88 4.35 4.14 16.71
N GLU A 89 3.54 3.12 16.99
CA GLU A 89 3.63 2.41 18.26
C GLU A 89 4.65 1.27 18.25
N ARG A 90 4.89 0.65 17.08
CA ARG A 90 5.74 -0.53 16.98
C ARG A 90 6.97 -0.28 16.12
N PHE A 91 6.84 -0.28 14.79
CA PHE A 91 8.00 -0.36 13.91
C PHE A 91 9.00 0.80 14.10
N SER A 92 8.51 2.03 14.21
CA SER A 92 9.39 3.20 14.43
C SER A 92 10.01 3.23 15.83
N LYS A 93 9.46 2.54 16.83
CA LYS A 93 10.05 2.41 18.16
C LYS A 93 11.06 1.26 18.24
N GLU A 94 10.73 0.12 17.65
CA GLU A 94 11.50 -1.11 17.69
C GLU A 94 12.77 -1.03 16.82
N VAL A 95 12.67 -0.51 15.59
CA VAL A 95 13.81 -0.41 14.68
C VAL A 95 14.79 0.69 15.12
N GLN A 96 16.06 0.31 15.31
CA GLN A 96 17.13 1.18 15.78
C GLN A 96 18.05 1.70 14.67
N VAL A 97 17.91 1.17 13.45
CA VAL A 97 18.66 1.62 12.27
C VAL A 97 18.13 2.97 11.81
N THR A 98 19.02 3.97 11.75
CA THR A 98 18.64 5.37 11.51
C THR A 98 17.98 5.57 10.15
N GLU A 99 18.50 4.93 9.11
CA GLU A 99 18.00 5.02 7.74
C GLU A 99 16.57 4.49 7.61
N ALA A 100 16.27 3.39 8.31
CA ALA A 100 14.91 2.84 8.36
C ALA A 100 13.96 3.75 9.14
N ARG A 101 14.42 4.37 10.22
CA ARG A 101 13.62 5.36 10.97
C ARG A 101 13.32 6.60 10.12
N CYS A 102 14.22 7.02 9.25
CA CYS A 102 13.97 8.10 8.29
C CYS A 102 12.88 7.71 7.28
N PHE A 103 12.94 6.48 6.75
CA PHE A 103 11.87 5.96 5.90
C PHE A 103 10.53 5.98 6.63
N TYR A 104 10.45 5.38 7.82
CA TYR A 104 9.21 5.33 8.58
C TYR A 104 8.68 6.71 9.00
N GLY A 105 9.56 7.65 9.34
CA GLY A 105 9.13 9.03 9.62
C GLY A 105 8.48 9.70 8.41
N PHE A 106 8.96 9.40 7.20
CA PHE A 106 8.36 9.89 5.97
C PHE A 106 7.08 9.13 5.59
N GLN A 107 7.07 7.80 5.76
CA GLN A 107 5.87 6.97 5.57
C GLN A 107 4.73 7.48 6.45
N ILE A 108 4.94 7.64 7.76
CA ILE A 108 3.96 8.20 8.70
C ILE A 108 3.41 9.56 8.23
N ALA A 109 4.26 10.42 7.68
CA ALA A 109 3.82 11.70 7.15
C ALA A 109 2.90 11.52 5.93
N MET A 110 3.24 10.60 5.03
CA MET A 110 2.43 10.28 3.85
C MET A 110 1.12 9.57 4.20
N GLU A 111 1.08 8.67 5.18
CA GLU A 111 -0.16 8.05 5.68
C GLU A 111 -1.17 9.11 6.16
N ASN A 112 -0.68 10.20 6.76
CA ASN A 112 -1.55 11.32 7.15
C ASN A 112 -2.11 12.06 5.93
N VAL A 113 -1.31 12.24 4.87
CA VAL A 113 -1.76 12.83 3.60
C VAL A 113 -2.77 11.92 2.92
N HIS A 114 -2.58 10.59 2.95
CA HIS A 114 -3.53 9.63 2.41
C HIS A 114 -4.86 9.68 3.18
N SER A 115 -4.80 9.67 4.51
CA SER A 115 -5.97 9.81 5.39
C SER A 115 -6.75 11.11 5.13
N GLU A 116 -6.05 12.24 4.95
CA GLU A 116 -6.64 13.52 4.54
C GLU A 116 -7.30 13.41 3.16
N MET A 117 -6.61 12.83 2.18
CA MET A 117 -7.12 12.67 0.83
C MET A 117 -8.39 11.83 0.79
N TYR A 118 -8.43 10.68 1.49
CA TYR A 118 -9.65 9.85 1.57
C TYR A 118 -10.80 10.58 2.26
N SER A 119 -10.50 11.34 3.32
CA SER A 119 -11.50 12.17 3.99
C SER A 119 -12.07 13.25 3.08
N LEU A 120 -11.21 13.91 2.29
CA LEU A 120 -11.61 14.92 1.30
C LEU A 120 -12.45 14.32 0.17
N LEU A 121 -12.11 13.12 -0.32
CA LEU A 121 -12.90 12.38 -1.32
C LEU A 121 -14.30 12.08 -0.78
N ILE A 122 -14.40 11.54 0.44
CA ILE A 122 -15.68 11.26 1.09
C ILE A 122 -16.50 12.55 1.27
N ASP A 123 -15.90 13.62 1.80
CA ASP A 123 -16.61 14.90 2.02
C ASP A 123 -17.09 15.53 0.71
N THR A 124 -16.33 15.36 -0.38
CA THR A 124 -16.69 15.86 -1.71
C THR A 124 -17.85 15.10 -2.34
N TYR A 125 -17.89 13.77 -2.18
CA TYR A 125 -18.86 12.92 -2.86
C TYR A 125 -20.14 12.70 -2.04
N ILE A 126 -20.03 12.65 -0.72
CA ILE A 126 -21.11 12.29 0.20
C ILE A 126 -21.69 13.53 0.85
N LYS A 127 -22.75 14.06 0.23
CA LYS A 127 -23.41 15.30 0.66
C LYS A 127 -24.29 15.12 1.91
N ASP A 128 -24.78 13.92 2.17
CA ASP A 128 -25.58 13.63 3.35
C ASP A 128 -24.67 13.44 4.59
N PRO A 129 -24.77 14.30 5.62
CA PRO A 129 -23.96 14.16 6.82
C PRO A 129 -24.18 12.83 7.56
N THR A 130 -25.38 12.25 7.49
CA THR A 130 -25.67 10.96 8.14
C THR A 130 -24.98 9.81 7.43
N GLU A 131 -25.02 9.78 6.09
CA GLU A 131 -24.27 8.81 5.31
C GLU A 131 -22.75 8.96 5.52
N ARG A 132 -22.25 10.20 5.57
CA ARG A 132 -20.85 10.48 5.82
C ARG A 132 -20.38 9.97 7.19
N ASP A 133 -21.17 10.21 8.25
CA ASP A 133 -20.86 9.71 9.59
C ASP A 133 -20.90 8.17 9.65
N PHE A 134 -21.83 7.54 8.93
CA PHE A 134 -21.87 6.08 8.80
C PHE A 134 -20.59 5.52 8.16
N LEU A 135 -20.09 6.17 7.10
CA LEU A 135 -18.88 5.75 6.37
C LEU A 135 -17.60 6.00 7.17
N PHE A 136 -17.49 7.12 7.90
CA PHE A 136 -16.31 7.34 8.76
C PHE A 136 -16.22 6.36 9.94
N ASN A 137 -17.34 5.79 10.38
CA ASN A 137 -17.40 4.77 11.42
C ASN A 137 -17.36 3.33 10.86
N ALA A 138 -16.83 3.12 9.64
CA ALA A 138 -16.88 1.84 8.92
C ALA A 138 -16.38 0.62 9.71
N ILE A 139 -15.42 0.76 10.62
CA ILE A 139 -14.95 -0.36 11.46
C ILE A 139 -16.08 -0.90 12.34
N GLU A 140 -16.95 -0.02 12.85
CA GLU A 140 -18.07 -0.38 13.70
C GLU A 140 -19.33 -0.70 12.88
N THR A 141 -19.50 -0.05 11.74
CA THR A 141 -20.74 -0.11 10.95
C THR A 141 -20.71 -1.14 9.82
N MET A 142 -19.53 -1.55 9.33
CA MET A 142 -19.37 -2.42 8.16
C MET A 142 -18.60 -3.71 8.49
N PRO A 143 -19.29 -4.88 8.56
CA PRO A 143 -18.65 -6.15 8.92
C PRO A 143 -17.47 -6.55 8.04
N CYS A 144 -17.49 -6.17 6.76
CA CYS A 144 -16.43 -6.50 5.82
C CYS A 144 -15.15 -5.68 6.06
N VAL A 145 -15.28 -4.43 6.50
CA VAL A 145 -14.17 -3.58 6.93
C VAL A 145 -13.64 -4.08 8.27
N LYS A 146 -14.55 -4.41 9.19
CA LYS A 146 -14.22 -4.95 10.51
C LYS A 146 -13.31 -6.18 10.43
N LYS A 147 -13.60 -7.13 9.54
CA LYS A 147 -12.79 -8.35 9.40
C LYS A 147 -11.31 -8.06 9.05
N LYS A 148 -11.08 -7.13 8.13
CA LYS A 148 -9.73 -6.69 7.75
C LYS A 148 -9.05 -5.91 8.88
N ALA A 149 -9.79 -4.99 9.50
CA ALA A 149 -9.31 -4.22 10.65
C ALA A 149 -8.91 -5.13 11.81
N ASP A 150 -9.78 -6.08 12.20
CA ASP A 150 -9.53 -7.05 13.27
C ASP A 150 -8.28 -7.90 12.96
N TRP A 151 -8.08 -8.30 11.70
CA TRP A 151 -6.87 -9.01 11.28
C TRP A 151 -5.61 -8.17 11.47
N ALA A 152 -5.61 -6.92 11.00
CA ALA A 152 -4.48 -6.01 11.13
C ALA A 152 -4.17 -5.67 12.60
N LEU A 153 -5.21 -5.32 13.37
CA LEU A 153 -5.10 -5.03 14.80
C LEU A 153 -4.59 -6.23 15.60
N ALA A 154 -4.95 -7.45 15.21
CA ALA A 154 -4.42 -8.65 15.85
C ALA A 154 -2.89 -8.72 15.76
N TRP A 155 -2.28 -8.31 14.64
CA TRP A 155 -0.82 -8.28 14.49
C TRP A 155 -0.15 -7.15 15.27
N ILE A 156 -0.83 -6.00 15.41
CA ILE A 156 -0.37 -4.88 16.22
C ILE A 156 -0.37 -5.30 17.70
N ALA A 157 -1.48 -5.85 18.19
CA ALA A 157 -1.66 -6.22 19.60
C ALA A 157 -0.92 -7.51 20.01
N ASN A 158 -0.45 -8.33 19.06
CA ASN A 158 0.18 -9.61 19.38
C ASN A 158 1.61 -9.41 19.89
N GLU A 159 1.77 -9.51 21.22
CA GLU A 159 3.05 -9.46 21.92
C GLU A 159 3.91 -10.72 21.73
N ASN A 160 3.32 -11.82 21.22
CA ASN A 160 3.99 -13.10 20.99
C ASN A 160 4.49 -13.25 19.54
N ALA A 161 4.01 -12.41 18.62
CA ALA A 161 4.46 -12.42 17.23
C ALA A 161 5.84 -11.76 17.12
N GLY A 162 6.78 -12.49 16.51
CA GLY A 162 8.13 -11.99 16.31
C GLY A 162 8.16 -10.80 15.34
N PHE A 163 9.24 -10.01 15.38
CA PHE A 163 9.45 -8.87 14.48
C PHE A 163 9.32 -9.30 13.01
N ALA A 164 9.96 -10.41 12.64
CA ALA A 164 9.95 -10.94 11.28
C ALA A 164 8.54 -11.31 10.79
N GLU A 165 7.71 -11.92 11.66
CA GLU A 165 6.31 -12.23 11.34
C GLU A 165 5.49 -10.97 11.14
N ARG A 166 5.67 -9.97 12.02
CA ARG A 166 4.96 -8.70 11.92
C ARG A 166 5.35 -7.90 10.68
N VAL A 167 6.61 -7.93 10.25
CA VAL A 167 7.03 -7.31 8.98
C VAL A 167 6.32 -7.97 7.79
N VAL A 168 6.17 -9.30 7.79
CA VAL A 168 5.42 -10.02 6.75
C VAL A 168 3.93 -9.65 6.77
N ALA A 169 3.32 -9.64 7.96
CA ALA A 169 1.93 -9.23 8.10
C ALA A 169 1.70 -7.78 7.63
N PHE A 170 2.64 -6.88 7.96
CA PHE A 170 2.61 -5.50 7.51
C PHE A 170 2.71 -5.38 5.99
N ALA A 171 3.65 -6.11 5.36
CA ALA A 171 3.74 -6.17 3.91
C ALA A 171 2.46 -6.72 3.26
N ALA A 172 1.72 -7.61 3.94
CA ALA A 172 0.43 -8.08 3.46
C ALA A 172 -0.68 -7.02 3.55
N VAL A 173 -0.68 -6.17 4.59
CA VAL A 173 -1.60 -5.02 4.68
C VAL A 173 -1.36 -4.06 3.51
N GLU A 174 -0.14 -3.58 3.40
CA GLU A 174 0.31 -2.61 2.37
C GLU A 174 0.17 -3.17 0.94
N GLY A 175 0.50 -4.46 0.76
CA GLY A 175 0.62 -5.07 -0.55
C GLY A 175 -0.61 -5.83 -1.05
N ILE A 176 -1.44 -6.39 -0.17
CA ILE A 176 -2.57 -7.26 -0.54
C ILE A 176 -3.92 -6.62 -0.20
N PHE A 177 -4.13 -6.12 1.02
CA PHE A 177 -5.44 -5.64 1.47
C PHE A 177 -5.98 -4.41 0.75
N PHE A 178 -5.12 -3.68 0.06
CA PHE A 178 -5.49 -2.55 -0.78
C PHE A 178 -5.48 -2.88 -2.28
N SER A 179 -4.87 -3.99 -2.66
CA SER A 179 -4.52 -4.27 -4.05
C SER A 179 -5.73 -4.32 -4.99
N GLY A 180 -6.81 -4.99 -4.59
CA GLY A 180 -7.98 -5.11 -5.44
C GLY A 180 -8.84 -3.84 -5.45
N SER A 181 -8.84 -3.06 -4.36
CA SER A 181 -9.46 -1.72 -4.32
C SER A 181 -8.74 -0.76 -5.28
N PHE A 182 -7.40 -0.74 -5.28
CA PHE A 182 -6.62 0.04 -6.24
C PHE A 182 -6.90 -0.37 -7.69
N ALA A 183 -6.91 -1.68 -7.98
CA ALA A 183 -7.27 -2.18 -9.31
C ALA A 183 -8.70 -1.77 -9.73
N SER A 184 -9.62 -1.74 -8.77
CA SER A 184 -11.01 -1.32 -8.99
C SER A 184 -11.14 0.17 -9.33
N ILE A 185 -10.33 1.04 -8.71
CA ILE A 185 -10.31 2.47 -9.06
C ILE A 185 -9.60 2.67 -10.40
N PHE A 186 -8.54 1.92 -10.70
CA PHE A 186 -7.92 1.95 -12.03
C PHE A 186 -8.84 1.51 -13.15
N TRP A 187 -9.78 0.60 -12.86
CA TRP A 187 -10.85 0.28 -13.80
C TRP A 187 -11.74 1.49 -14.13
N LEU A 188 -12.03 2.36 -13.17
CA LEU A 188 -12.74 3.63 -13.42
C LEU A 188 -11.91 4.57 -14.29
N LYS A 189 -10.59 4.62 -14.10
CA LYS A 189 -9.67 5.36 -14.97
C LYS A 189 -9.76 4.87 -16.41
N LYS A 190 -9.74 3.56 -16.64
CA LYS A 190 -9.91 2.95 -17.98
C LYS A 190 -11.24 3.37 -18.64
N ARG A 191 -12.27 3.66 -17.85
CA ARG A 191 -13.58 4.15 -18.30
C ARG A 191 -13.66 5.67 -18.44
N GLY A 192 -12.61 6.41 -18.08
CA GLY A 192 -12.57 7.88 -18.15
C GLY A 192 -13.49 8.57 -17.15
N LEU A 193 -13.60 8.01 -15.93
CA LEU A 193 -14.46 8.51 -14.86
C LEU A 193 -13.64 8.96 -13.65
N MET A 194 -14.16 9.94 -12.92
CA MET A 194 -13.62 10.37 -11.61
C MET A 194 -12.12 10.72 -11.69
N PRO A 195 -11.72 11.73 -12.48
CA PRO A 195 -10.31 12.06 -12.71
C PRO A 195 -9.54 12.42 -11.44
N GLY A 196 -10.17 13.06 -10.46
CA GLY A 196 -9.59 13.37 -9.16
C GLY A 196 -9.32 12.11 -8.33
N LEU A 197 -10.34 11.26 -8.15
CA LEU A 197 -10.22 9.95 -7.48
C LEU A 197 -9.14 9.06 -8.10
N THR A 198 -9.12 8.99 -9.43
CA THR A 198 -8.17 8.10 -10.13
C THR A 198 -6.75 8.64 -10.08
N PHE A 199 -6.57 9.96 -10.10
CA PHE A 199 -5.26 10.59 -9.93
C PHE A 199 -4.73 10.43 -8.49
N SER A 200 -5.54 10.66 -7.46
CA SER A 200 -5.10 10.40 -6.08
C SER A 200 -4.77 8.92 -5.86
N ASN A 201 -5.56 8.01 -6.44
CA ASN A 201 -5.28 6.58 -6.41
C ASN A 201 -3.93 6.21 -7.07
N GLU A 202 -3.51 6.91 -8.13
CA GLU A 202 -2.16 6.73 -8.72
C GLU A 202 -1.05 7.09 -7.74
N LEU A 203 -1.21 8.20 -7.01
CA LEU A 203 -0.24 8.67 -6.04
C LEU A 203 -0.17 7.72 -4.83
N ILE A 204 -1.32 7.36 -4.27
CA ILE A 204 -1.41 6.50 -3.09
C ILE A 204 -0.92 5.08 -3.42
N SER A 205 -1.41 4.45 -4.48
CA SER A 205 -0.98 3.09 -4.84
C SER A 205 0.52 2.97 -5.16
N ARG A 206 1.14 4.06 -5.65
CA ARG A 206 2.59 4.15 -5.82
C ARG A 206 3.31 4.18 -4.47
N ASP A 207 2.80 4.95 -3.52
CA ASP A 207 3.36 5.07 -2.17
C ASP A 207 3.25 3.73 -1.42
N GLU A 208 2.07 3.10 -1.41
CA GLU A 208 1.84 1.77 -0.82
C GLU A 208 2.73 0.69 -1.45
N GLY A 209 2.95 0.77 -2.77
CA GLY A 209 3.90 -0.10 -3.46
C GLY A 209 5.33 0.07 -2.91
N LEU A 210 5.75 1.31 -2.64
CA LEU A 210 7.06 1.62 -2.06
C LEU A 210 7.16 1.19 -0.59
N HIS A 211 6.08 1.33 0.18
CA HIS A 211 6.01 0.88 1.58
C HIS A 211 6.12 -0.65 1.67
N CYS A 212 5.41 -1.37 0.80
CA CYS A 212 5.52 -2.83 0.67
C CYS A 212 6.92 -3.28 0.25
N ASP A 213 7.53 -2.61 -0.75
CA ASP A 213 8.92 -2.84 -1.15
C ASP A 213 9.88 -2.64 0.03
N PHE A 214 9.66 -1.60 0.83
CA PHE A 214 10.48 -1.31 2.01
C PHE A 214 10.32 -2.37 3.11
N ALA A 215 9.10 -2.85 3.36
CA ALA A 215 8.87 -3.97 4.28
C ALA A 215 9.61 -5.23 3.83
N CYS A 216 9.58 -5.55 2.54
CA CYS A 216 10.35 -6.66 1.96
C CYS A 216 11.86 -6.43 2.08
N MET A 217 12.35 -5.20 1.86
CA MET A 217 13.76 -4.85 2.04
C MET A 217 14.21 -5.00 3.50
N LEU A 218 13.38 -4.58 4.44
CA LEU A 218 13.64 -4.75 5.86
C LEU A 218 13.66 -6.24 6.24
N PHE A 219 12.74 -7.04 5.70
CA PHE A 219 12.72 -8.49 5.89
C PHE A 219 13.99 -9.17 5.36
N LYS A 220 14.58 -8.69 4.26
CA LYS A 220 15.86 -9.19 3.74
C LYS A 220 17.00 -9.01 4.76
N HIS A 221 16.99 -7.90 5.51
CA HIS A 221 17.96 -7.60 6.59
C HIS A 221 17.70 -8.34 7.92
N VAL A 222 16.55 -8.99 8.09
CA VAL A 222 16.29 -9.86 9.24
C VAL A 222 17.18 -11.11 9.16
N VAL A 223 17.89 -11.41 10.25
CA VAL A 223 18.77 -12.59 10.36
C VAL A 223 17.95 -13.84 10.68
N ASN A 224 17.14 -13.81 11.74
CA ASN A 224 16.29 -14.90 12.17
C ASN A 224 14.92 -14.81 11.50
N LYS A 225 14.88 -15.21 10.22
CA LYS A 225 13.65 -15.16 9.41
C LYS A 225 12.57 -16.11 9.94
N THR A 226 11.32 -15.69 9.80
CA THR A 226 10.15 -16.54 9.96
C THR A 226 10.21 -17.71 8.97
N PRO A 227 9.82 -18.95 9.36
CA PRO A 227 9.79 -20.08 8.44
C PRO A 227 8.88 -19.83 7.23
N GLU A 228 9.27 -20.28 6.03
CA GLU A 228 8.50 -20.13 4.79
C GLU A 228 7.03 -20.57 4.97
N SER A 229 6.78 -21.70 5.65
CA SER A 229 5.41 -22.17 5.90
C SER A 229 4.53 -21.16 6.65
N ARG A 230 5.12 -20.37 7.54
CA ARG A 230 4.42 -19.36 8.31
C ARG A 230 4.24 -18.06 7.51
N ILE A 231 5.21 -17.70 6.67
CA ILE A 231 5.05 -16.60 5.70
C ILE A 231 3.88 -16.90 4.77
N VAL A 232 3.88 -18.11 4.19
CA VAL A 232 2.82 -18.61 3.33
C VAL A 232 1.46 -18.54 4.02
N GLU A 233 1.35 -19.01 5.27
CA GLU A 233 0.11 -18.96 6.05
C GLU A 233 -0.44 -17.52 6.15
N ILE A 234 0.40 -16.56 6.58
CA ILE A 234 0.02 -15.14 6.73
C ILE A 234 -0.48 -14.56 5.40
N ILE A 235 0.25 -14.81 4.31
CA ILE A 235 -0.10 -14.30 2.99
C ILE A 235 -1.40 -14.93 2.47
N THR A 236 -1.56 -16.24 2.61
CA THR A 236 -2.77 -16.94 2.14
C THR A 236 -4.02 -16.52 2.91
N ASP A 237 -3.90 -16.26 4.22
CA ASP A 237 -5.00 -15.75 5.04
C ASP A 237 -5.41 -14.34 4.57
N ALA A 238 -4.42 -13.47 4.28
CA ALA A 238 -4.69 -12.16 3.72
C ALA A 238 -5.38 -12.22 2.34
N VAL A 239 -4.97 -13.15 1.46
CA VAL A 239 -5.61 -13.38 0.16
C VAL A 239 -7.08 -13.78 0.30
N VAL A 240 -7.38 -14.71 1.21
CA VAL A 240 -8.75 -15.17 1.43
C VAL A 240 -9.65 -14.02 1.88
N ILE A 241 -9.16 -13.20 2.80
CA ILE A 241 -9.89 -12.02 3.30
C ILE A 241 -10.11 -11.00 2.17
N GLU A 242 -9.09 -10.73 1.36
CA GLU A 242 -9.17 -9.78 0.25
C GLU A 242 -10.14 -10.25 -0.84
N GLN A 243 -10.09 -11.54 -1.19
CA GLN A 243 -11.03 -12.13 -2.16
C GLN A 243 -12.47 -12.10 -1.65
N GLU A 244 -12.71 -12.37 -0.38
CA GLU A 244 -14.05 -12.25 0.22
C GLU A 244 -14.55 -10.81 0.19
N PHE A 245 -13.68 -9.84 0.50
CA PHE A 245 -14.01 -8.42 0.46
C PHE A 245 -14.52 -8.01 -0.93
N LEU A 246 -13.82 -8.36 -2.01
CA LEU A 246 -14.14 -7.88 -3.36
C LEU A 246 -15.02 -8.81 -4.20
N THR A 247 -15.37 -9.99 -3.69
CA THR A 247 -16.25 -10.92 -4.42
C THR A 247 -17.53 -11.31 -3.71
N VAL A 248 -17.63 -11.02 -2.41
CA VAL A 248 -18.81 -11.32 -1.61
C VAL A 248 -19.35 -10.07 -0.92
N ALA A 249 -18.52 -9.41 -0.11
CA ALA A 249 -19.00 -8.32 0.73
C ALA A 249 -19.22 -7.01 -0.03
N LEU A 250 -18.29 -6.65 -0.90
CA LEU A 250 -18.36 -5.50 -1.78
C LEU A 250 -17.97 -5.94 -3.20
N PRO A 251 -18.87 -6.66 -3.91
CA PRO A 251 -18.51 -7.31 -5.17
C PRO A 251 -18.06 -6.30 -6.24
N CYS A 252 -16.86 -6.47 -6.80
CA CYS A 252 -16.36 -5.60 -7.88
C CYS A 252 -17.22 -5.66 -9.17
N ALA A 253 -18.15 -6.62 -9.25
CA ALA A 253 -19.20 -6.66 -10.28
C ALA A 253 -20.11 -5.41 -10.27
N MET A 254 -20.23 -4.71 -9.14
CA MET A 254 -20.99 -3.46 -9.01
C MET A 254 -20.46 -2.36 -9.95
N ILE A 255 -19.16 -2.35 -10.23
CA ILE A 255 -18.51 -1.44 -11.20
C ILE A 255 -18.24 -2.09 -12.56
N GLY A 256 -18.78 -3.29 -12.79
CA GLY A 256 -18.66 -4.02 -14.05
C GLY A 256 -17.37 -4.83 -14.22
N MET A 257 -16.63 -5.11 -13.14
CA MET A 257 -15.46 -6.01 -13.18
C MET A 257 -15.86 -7.47 -12.99
N ASN A 258 -15.08 -8.39 -13.56
CA ASN A 258 -15.29 -9.83 -13.40
C ASN A 258 -14.68 -10.33 -12.07
N LEU A 259 -15.49 -11.01 -11.27
CA LEU A 259 -15.09 -11.51 -9.94
C LEU A 259 -13.93 -12.52 -10.00
N ASP A 260 -13.92 -13.43 -10.98
CA ASP A 260 -12.88 -14.44 -11.12
C ASP A 260 -11.55 -13.81 -11.58
N LEU A 261 -11.61 -12.78 -12.42
CA LEU A 261 -10.41 -12.00 -12.76
C LEU A 261 -9.89 -11.24 -11.53
N MET A 262 -10.76 -10.69 -10.69
CA MET A 262 -10.33 -10.05 -9.44
C MET A 262 -9.62 -11.04 -8.50
N ARG A 263 -10.17 -12.26 -8.33
CA ARG A 263 -9.51 -13.32 -7.55
C ARG A 263 -8.12 -13.65 -8.07
N ARG A 264 -8.00 -13.86 -9.38
CA ARG A 264 -6.72 -14.14 -10.04
C ARG A 264 -5.72 -13.00 -9.89
N TYR A 265 -6.19 -11.75 -9.92
CA TYR A 265 -5.32 -10.59 -9.71
C TYR A 265 -4.77 -10.53 -8.28
N ILE A 266 -5.61 -10.76 -7.26
CA ILE A 266 -5.18 -10.82 -5.86
C ILE A 266 -4.15 -11.95 -5.66
N GLU A 267 -4.38 -13.10 -6.26
CA GLU A 267 -3.43 -14.23 -6.25
C GLU A 267 -2.11 -13.90 -6.93
N PHE A 268 -2.15 -13.22 -8.08
CA PHE A 268 -0.95 -12.73 -8.78
C PHE A 268 -0.14 -11.77 -7.90
N VAL A 269 -0.81 -10.84 -7.22
CA VAL A 269 -0.16 -9.89 -6.29
C VAL A 269 0.48 -10.64 -5.11
N ALA A 270 -0.23 -11.62 -4.55
CA ALA A 270 0.28 -12.43 -3.44
C ALA A 270 1.50 -13.26 -3.84
N ASP A 271 1.49 -13.88 -5.03
CA ASP A 271 2.65 -14.61 -5.56
C ASP A 271 3.85 -13.68 -5.76
N ARG A 272 3.64 -12.46 -6.24
CA ARG A 272 4.71 -11.46 -6.37
C ARG A 272 5.31 -11.12 -5.00
N LEU A 273 4.47 -10.91 -3.99
CA LEU A 273 4.92 -10.62 -2.63
C LEU A 273 5.66 -11.82 -1.99
N LEU A 274 5.17 -13.04 -2.19
CA LEU A 274 5.85 -14.26 -1.75
C LEU A 274 7.27 -14.36 -2.33
N VAL A 275 7.42 -14.07 -3.63
CA VAL A 275 8.74 -14.07 -4.29
C VAL A 275 9.66 -13.00 -3.70
N GLU A 276 9.16 -11.78 -3.44
CA GLU A 276 9.96 -10.71 -2.81
C GLU A 276 10.39 -11.04 -1.37
N LEU A 277 9.58 -11.83 -0.67
CA LEU A 277 9.89 -12.38 0.66
C LEU A 277 10.78 -13.64 0.60
N GLY A 278 11.20 -14.08 -0.58
CA GLY A 278 12.09 -15.22 -0.79
C GLY A 278 11.40 -16.59 -0.76
N CYS A 279 10.08 -16.63 -0.87
CA CYS A 279 9.27 -17.85 -0.91
C CYS A 279 8.94 -18.26 -2.35
N LYS A 280 8.48 -19.50 -2.54
CA LYS A 280 7.94 -19.92 -3.85
C LYS A 280 6.52 -19.39 -4.07
N LYS A 281 6.14 -19.22 -5.34
CA LYS A 281 4.75 -18.96 -5.74
C LYS A 281 3.85 -20.12 -5.30
N ILE A 282 2.62 -19.79 -4.94
CA ILE A 282 1.58 -20.75 -4.53
C ILE A 282 0.52 -20.87 -5.60
N TYR A 283 0.04 -19.73 -6.11
CA TYR A 283 -1.13 -19.71 -7.01
C TYR A 283 -0.72 -19.92 -8.46
N ASN A 284 0.47 -19.46 -8.84
CA ASN A 284 0.99 -19.36 -10.20
C ASN A 284 0.03 -18.60 -11.13
N SER A 285 -0.64 -17.59 -10.57
CA SER A 285 -1.62 -16.76 -11.28
C SER A 285 -0.91 -15.67 -12.09
N GLU A 286 -1.36 -15.49 -13.33
CA GLU A 286 -0.94 -14.38 -14.20
C GLU A 286 -1.81 -13.14 -13.95
N ASN A 287 -1.26 -11.95 -14.21
CA ASN A 287 -2.01 -10.70 -14.14
C ASN A 287 -3.15 -10.68 -15.19
N PRO A 288 -4.42 -10.64 -14.77
CA PRO A 288 -5.55 -10.62 -15.71
C PRO A 288 -5.91 -9.21 -16.21
N PHE A 289 -5.31 -8.16 -15.65
CA PHE A 289 -5.66 -6.77 -15.93
C PHE A 289 -4.52 -6.06 -16.70
N ASP A 290 -4.69 -5.97 -18.02
CA ASP A 290 -3.81 -5.23 -18.93
C ASP A 290 -3.54 -3.79 -18.48
N PHE A 291 -4.57 -3.10 -17.99
CA PHE A 291 -4.47 -1.73 -17.52
C PHE A 291 -3.55 -1.57 -16.30
N MET A 292 -3.36 -2.63 -15.50
CA MET A 292 -2.43 -2.61 -14.36
C MET A 292 -0.96 -2.59 -14.78
N GLU A 293 -0.62 -2.95 -16.02
CA GLU A 293 0.76 -2.88 -16.54
C GLU A 293 1.08 -1.51 -17.13
N HIS A 294 0.09 -0.82 -17.66
CA HIS A 294 0.28 0.46 -18.36
C HIS A 294 0.40 1.67 -17.42
N ILE A 295 -0.09 1.57 -16.18
CA ILE A 295 -0.10 2.70 -15.23
C ILE A 295 1.30 3.11 -14.80
N SER A 296 2.23 2.17 -14.59
CA SER A 296 3.63 2.50 -14.27
C SER A 296 4.36 3.19 -15.44
N LEU A 297 3.81 3.17 -16.65
CA LEU A 297 4.38 3.78 -17.85
C LEU A 297 3.81 5.18 -18.13
N GLU A 298 2.55 5.46 -17.78
CA GLU A 298 1.91 6.77 -18.05
C GLU A 298 2.50 7.92 -17.20
N GLY A 299 3.06 7.62 -16.02
CA GLY A 299 3.85 8.60 -15.25
C GLY A 299 5.15 9.05 -15.94
N LYS A 300 5.52 8.43 -17.08
CA LYS A 300 6.66 8.82 -17.94
C LYS A 300 6.24 9.61 -19.18
N THR A 301 5.01 10.12 -19.25
CA THR A 301 4.54 10.89 -20.40
C THR A 301 5.09 12.33 -20.42
N ASN A 302 6.06 12.53 -21.32
CA ASN A 302 6.50 13.78 -21.96
C ASN A 302 6.57 15.05 -21.09
N PHE A 303 7.77 15.30 -20.59
CA PHE A 303 8.33 16.54 -20.02
C PHE A 303 7.99 17.86 -20.76
N PHE A 304 7.43 17.80 -21.97
CA PHE A 304 7.06 18.97 -22.78
C PHE A 304 5.55 19.31 -22.80
N GLU A 305 4.66 18.45 -22.26
CA GLU A 305 3.20 18.63 -22.44
C GLU A 305 2.43 19.08 -21.19
N LYS A 306 3.01 19.00 -19.98
CA LYS A 306 2.35 19.49 -18.76
C LYS A 306 2.87 20.87 -18.33
N LYS A 307 1.98 21.87 -18.37
CA LYS A 307 2.24 23.21 -17.83
C LYS A 307 2.31 23.17 -16.30
N VAL A 308 3.47 23.59 -15.79
CA VAL A 308 3.72 24.21 -14.48
C VAL A 308 3.08 23.51 -13.28
N GLY A 309 3.75 22.46 -12.79
CA GLY A 309 3.42 21.81 -11.51
C GLY A 309 4.62 21.07 -10.90
N GLU A 310 5.49 20.48 -11.73
CA GLU A 310 6.59 19.65 -11.22
C GLU A 310 7.92 20.42 -11.19
N TYR A 311 8.26 20.99 -10.03
CA TYR A 311 9.67 21.27 -9.72
C TYR A 311 10.32 20.00 -9.16
N GLN A 312 10.72 19.09 -10.04
CA GLN A 312 11.80 18.17 -9.68
C GLN A 312 13.07 19.01 -9.43
N LYS A 313 13.52 19.06 -8.17
CA LYS A 313 14.82 19.65 -7.82
C LYS A 313 15.92 18.85 -8.52
N ALA A 314 16.51 19.44 -9.56
CA ALA A 314 17.66 18.89 -10.26
C ALA A 314 18.78 18.57 -9.24
N GLY A 315 19.14 17.28 -9.13
CA GLY A 315 20.29 16.85 -8.32
C GLY A 315 20.19 15.49 -7.64
N VAL A 316 19.02 14.84 -7.59
CA VAL A 316 18.84 13.60 -6.78
C VAL A 316 19.13 12.30 -7.55
N MET A 317 19.23 12.30 -8.88
CA MET A 317 19.55 11.08 -9.66
C MET A 317 20.42 11.35 -10.89
N SER A 318 21.65 11.85 -10.71
CA SER A 318 22.65 11.84 -11.79
C SER A 318 23.79 10.87 -11.51
N THR A 319 23.54 9.59 -11.79
CA THR A 319 24.56 8.65 -12.26
C THR A 319 24.10 8.07 -13.59
N LYS A 320 24.82 8.41 -14.66
CA LYS A 320 24.74 7.74 -15.96
C LYS A 320 25.37 6.35 -15.80
N ASP A 321 24.69 5.32 -16.30
CA ASP A 321 25.18 3.94 -16.56
C ASP A 321 24.73 2.74 -15.69
N GLU A 322 23.53 2.68 -15.09
CA GLU A 322 23.05 1.41 -14.48
C GLU A 322 21.54 1.10 -14.64
N ASN A 323 20.93 1.31 -15.80
CA ASN A 323 19.57 0.77 -16.05
C ASN A 323 19.42 0.25 -17.48
N ALA A 324 20.01 -0.92 -17.75
CA ALA A 324 19.65 -1.76 -18.88
C ALA A 324 19.02 -3.05 -18.34
N PHE A 325 17.68 -3.12 -18.36
CA PHE A 325 16.92 -4.34 -18.09
C PHE A 325 17.04 -5.25 -19.32
N SER A 326 17.66 -6.43 -19.17
CA SER A 326 17.80 -7.43 -20.24
C SER A 326 16.63 -8.41 -20.18
N LEU A 327 15.89 -8.54 -21.30
CA LEU A 327 14.76 -9.46 -21.46
C LEU A 327 15.17 -10.83 -22.05
N ASN A 328 16.45 -11.15 -22.11
CA ASN A 328 16.92 -12.48 -22.53
C ASN A 328 17.45 -13.25 -21.33
N ALA A 329 16.58 -14.02 -20.69
CA ALA A 329 16.97 -15.20 -19.94
C ALA A 329 16.19 -16.37 -20.52
N ASP A 330 16.90 -17.27 -21.20
CA ASP A 330 16.34 -18.47 -21.85
C ASP A 330 15.77 -19.45 -20.79
N PHE A 331 14.52 -19.86 -21.03
CA PHE A 331 13.68 -20.97 -20.50
C PHE A 331 13.83 -21.43 -19.04
#